data_AF-A0A8J9V133-F1
#
_entry.id   AF-A0A8J9V133-F1
#
_cell.length_a   1.000
_cell.length_b   1.000
_cell.length_c   1.000
_cell.angle_alpha   90.00
_cell.angle_beta   90.00
_cell.angle_gamma   90.00
#
_symmetry.space_group_name_H-M   'P 1'
#
loop_
_entity.id
_entity.type
_entity.pdbx_description
1 polymer ?
#
loop_
_entity_poly.entity_id
_entity_poly.type
_entity_poly.pdbx_seq_one_letter_code
_entity_poly.pdbx_strand_id
1 'polypeptide(L)'
;MSLAVFRPIVLSFHVCSLSVRACNCVKLKMSESNGVVVTKNVDKEALKVNFKEKISNLNKNKCSFHIKNKQLYEQIISEVESAKVAKKKTSLQYRRLKRYDVVCFRDEKKLIKPLSDTKNIQYYVTDDELFDVIECAHQECGHGGRDLTLKDLNKKYANVTKECVNYYLNLCETCHKKKSQPKKGLVVNYLRNY
;
A
#
# COMPACT_ATOMS: atom_id res chain seq x y z
N MET A 1 -58.08 -3.30 -12.31
CA MET A 1 -56.83 -4.07 -12.10
C MET A 1 -55.88 -3.18 -11.33
N SER A 2 -55.51 -3.61 -10.12
CA SER A 2 -54.91 -2.78 -9.07
C SER A 2 -53.49 -2.33 -9.38
N LEU A 3 -53.24 -1.03 -9.19
CA LEU A 3 -51.92 -0.39 -9.17
C LEU A 3 -51.21 -0.76 -7.85
N ALA A 4 -50.13 -1.53 -7.93
CA ALA A 4 -49.29 -1.84 -6.78
C ALA A 4 -48.21 -0.75 -6.62
N VAL A 5 -48.45 0.12 -5.64
CA VAL A 5 -47.51 1.11 -5.11
C VAL A 5 -46.51 0.39 -4.21
N PHE A 6 -45.26 0.24 -4.65
CA PHE A 6 -44.19 -0.31 -3.79
C PHE A 6 -43.44 0.83 -3.10
N ARG A 7 -43.64 0.89 -1.78
CA ARG A 7 -43.07 1.87 -0.84
C ARG A 7 -41.55 1.73 -0.71
N PRO A 8 -40.80 2.83 -0.52
CA PRO A 8 -39.38 2.78 -0.21
C PRO A 8 -39.16 2.37 1.27
N ILE A 9 -38.25 1.42 1.48
CA ILE A 9 -37.76 1.04 2.80
C ILE A 9 -36.78 2.11 3.27
N VAL A 10 -37.22 2.94 4.20
CA VAL A 10 -36.37 3.83 5.00
C VAL A 10 -35.59 2.97 6.00
N LEU A 11 -34.29 2.76 5.74
CA LEU A 11 -33.35 2.25 6.72
C LEU A 11 -32.78 3.42 7.52
N SER A 12 -33.33 3.60 8.72
CA SER A 12 -32.83 4.49 9.76
C SER A 12 -31.43 4.03 10.19
N PHE A 13 -30.39 4.73 9.73
CA PHE A 13 -29.05 4.54 10.26
C PHE A 13 -28.92 5.27 11.60
N HIS A 14 -29.07 4.49 12.67
CA HIS A 14 -28.67 4.87 14.00
C HIS A 14 -27.17 5.19 13.99
N VAL A 15 -26.83 6.42 14.38
CA VAL A 15 -25.48 6.88 14.66
C VAL A 15 -24.79 5.92 15.63
N CYS A 16 -23.80 5.17 15.13
CA CYS A 16 -22.85 4.43 15.94
C CYS A 16 -21.50 5.11 15.77
N SER A 17 -21.14 5.88 16.79
CA SER A 17 -19.86 6.54 16.99
C SER A 17 -18.74 5.50 17.11
N LEU A 18 -18.14 5.12 15.98
CA LEU A 18 -16.82 4.52 15.94
C LEU A 18 -15.85 5.52 15.32
N SER A 19 -14.90 5.95 16.15
CA SER A 19 -13.65 6.65 15.84
C SER A 19 -13.25 6.62 14.37
N VAL A 20 -13.59 7.71 13.66
CA VAL A 20 -13.21 7.93 12.26
C VAL A 20 -11.73 8.31 12.21
N ARG A 21 -10.83 7.31 12.12
CA ARG A 21 -9.49 7.52 11.53
C ARG A 21 -9.60 7.34 10.03
N ALA A 22 -10.26 8.30 9.38
CA ALA A 22 -10.24 8.45 7.94
C ALA A 22 -9.04 9.32 7.56
N CYS A 23 -7.93 8.70 7.17
CA CYS A 23 -6.87 9.44 6.47
C CYS A 23 -7.14 9.38 4.97
N ASN A 24 -7.73 10.46 4.45
CA ASN A 24 -7.74 10.82 3.04
C ASN A 24 -6.29 11.13 2.59
N CYS A 25 -5.49 10.12 2.23
CA CYS A 25 -4.12 10.35 1.74
C CYS A 25 -4.05 10.53 0.21
N VAL A 26 -5.17 10.39 -0.52
CA VAL A 26 -5.24 10.76 -1.95
C VAL A 26 -6.24 11.90 -2.11
N LYS A 27 -5.82 13.11 -1.72
CA LYS A 27 -6.57 14.34 -2.03
C LYS A 27 -5.63 15.37 -2.64
N LEU A 28 -5.72 15.44 -3.97
CA LEU A 28 -5.71 16.63 -4.82
C LEU A 28 -4.66 17.71 -4.52
N LYS A 29 -3.73 17.88 -5.46
CA LYS A 29 -2.97 19.12 -5.66
C LYS A 29 -3.94 20.30 -5.76
N MET A 30 -3.78 21.32 -4.92
CA MET A 30 -3.99 22.74 -5.25
C MET A 30 -3.06 23.62 -4.40
N SER A 31 -2.51 24.67 -5.03
CA SER A 31 -1.66 25.77 -4.54
C SER A 31 -2.33 26.55 -3.37
N GLU A 32 -1.69 27.36 -2.52
CA GLU A 32 -0.40 28.07 -2.50
C GLU A 32 -0.14 28.68 -1.09
N SER A 33 1.09 29.19 -0.90
CA SER A 33 1.57 30.20 0.08
C SER A 33 2.20 29.77 1.43
N ASN A 34 3.54 29.88 1.42
CA ASN A 34 4.42 30.56 2.39
C ASN A 34 4.43 30.11 3.87
N GLY A 35 5.49 29.37 4.22
CA GLY A 35 5.91 29.21 5.62
C GLY A 35 6.90 28.05 5.85
N VAL A 36 8.19 28.31 5.65
CA VAL A 36 9.35 27.66 6.31
C VAL A 36 9.26 26.14 6.59
N VAL A 37 9.69 25.28 5.64
CA VAL A 37 10.18 23.91 5.93
C VAL A 37 11.26 23.51 4.90
N VAL A 38 12.49 23.98 5.05
CA VAL A 38 13.58 23.66 4.09
C VAL A 38 14.53 22.56 4.60
N THR A 39 14.53 22.20 5.88
CA THR A 39 15.50 21.22 6.41
C THR A 39 15.04 19.76 6.45
N LYS A 40 13.73 19.46 6.48
CA LYS A 40 13.23 18.07 6.57
C LYS A 40 13.09 17.35 5.22
N ASN A 41 13.07 18.09 4.11
CA ASN A 41 12.84 17.52 2.78
C ASN A 41 14.10 16.89 2.18
N VAL A 42 15.29 17.38 2.55
CA VAL A 42 16.56 16.91 1.97
C VAL A 42 16.92 15.50 2.47
N ASP A 43 16.71 15.22 3.76
CA ASP A 43 17.02 13.91 4.35
C ASP A 43 16.09 12.81 3.81
N LYS A 44 14.82 13.15 3.58
CA LYS A 44 13.81 12.20 3.10
C LYS A 44 14.04 11.75 1.66
N GLU A 45 14.44 12.67 0.78
CA GLU A 45 14.74 12.33 -0.61
C GLU A 45 16.00 11.45 -0.71
N ALA A 46 17.01 11.67 0.14
CA ALA A 46 18.18 10.79 0.23
C ALA A 46 17.78 9.36 0.66
N LEU A 47 16.89 9.23 1.64
CA LEU A 47 16.35 7.93 2.07
C LEU A 47 15.57 7.23 0.94
N LYS A 48 14.79 8.00 0.15
CA LYS A 48 14.08 7.47 -1.02
C LYS A 48 15.05 6.95 -2.07
N VAL A 49 16.13 7.67 -2.38
CA VAL A 49 17.14 7.24 -3.35
C VAL A 49 17.79 5.92 -2.90
N ASN A 50 18.24 5.86 -1.65
CA ASN A 50 18.85 4.65 -1.08
C ASN A 50 17.88 3.46 -1.11
N PHE A 51 16.60 3.70 -0.81
CA PHE A 51 15.57 2.68 -0.86
C PHE A 51 15.36 2.16 -2.28
N LYS A 52 15.20 3.06 -3.27
CA LYS A 52 15.01 2.68 -4.69
C LYS A 52 16.17 1.86 -5.22
N GLU A 53 17.40 2.25 -4.92
CA GLU A 53 18.59 1.48 -5.31
C GLU A 53 18.51 0.07 -4.74
N LYS A 54 18.14 -0.07 -3.46
CA LYS A 54 18.04 -1.38 -2.82
C LYS A 54 16.94 -2.25 -3.43
N ILE A 55 15.76 -1.69 -3.70
CA ILE A 55 14.66 -2.40 -4.38
C ILE A 55 15.06 -2.84 -5.79
N SER A 56 15.76 -1.99 -6.54
CA SER A 56 16.25 -2.34 -7.88
C SER A 56 17.19 -3.56 -7.87
N ASN A 57 17.97 -3.73 -6.80
CA ASN A 57 18.86 -4.87 -6.63
C ASN A 57 18.13 -6.16 -6.22
N LEU A 58 17.01 -6.07 -5.48
CA LEU A 58 16.17 -7.24 -5.17
C LEU A 58 15.51 -7.81 -6.43
N ASN A 59 15.13 -6.93 -7.35
CA ASN A 59 14.46 -7.31 -8.60
C ASN A 59 15.32 -8.18 -9.54
N LYS A 60 16.65 -8.21 -9.36
CA LYS A 60 17.55 -9.11 -10.12
C LYS A 60 17.28 -10.58 -9.79
N ASN A 61 16.75 -10.87 -8.60
CA ASN A 61 16.48 -12.20 -8.09
C ASN A 61 14.95 -12.45 -8.00
N LYS A 62 14.33 -12.85 -9.12
CA LYS A 62 13.06 -13.63 -9.20
C LYS A 62 11.72 -13.04 -8.69
N CYS A 63 11.52 -11.72 -8.58
CA CYS A 63 10.18 -11.17 -8.21
C CYS A 63 9.56 -10.29 -9.31
N SER A 64 8.75 -10.90 -10.20
CA SER A 64 8.15 -10.25 -11.38
C SER A 64 6.93 -9.34 -11.09
N PHE A 65 6.78 -8.86 -9.85
CA PHE A 65 5.59 -8.12 -9.40
C PHE A 65 5.84 -6.61 -9.22
N HIS A 66 7.09 -6.16 -9.30
CA HIS A 66 7.46 -4.76 -9.20
C HIS A 66 7.25 -4.03 -10.53
N ILE A 67 6.69 -2.83 -10.44
CA ILE A 67 6.45 -1.94 -11.58
C ILE A 67 7.40 -0.76 -11.43
N LYS A 68 8.47 -0.77 -12.23
CA LYS A 68 9.58 0.17 -12.07
C LYS A 68 9.15 1.62 -12.30
N ASN A 69 8.56 1.85 -13.47
CA ASN A 69 8.29 3.20 -13.98
C ASN A 69 6.80 3.36 -14.27
N LYS A 70 6.32 4.59 -14.21
CA LYS A 70 4.96 4.97 -14.61
C LYS A 70 4.62 4.56 -16.06
N GLN A 71 5.59 4.65 -16.97
CA GLN A 71 5.40 4.21 -18.37
C GLN A 71 5.05 2.72 -18.46
N LEU A 72 5.73 1.86 -17.68
CA LEU A 72 5.42 0.43 -17.65
C LEU A 72 4.03 0.18 -17.04
N TYR A 73 3.65 0.98 -16.05
CA TYR A 73 2.32 0.92 -15.45
C TYR A 73 1.22 1.17 -16.49
N GLU A 74 1.37 2.23 -17.29
CA GLU A 74 0.44 2.59 -18.36
C GLU A 74 0.43 1.56 -19.51
N GLN A 75 1.59 1.00 -19.85
CA GLN A 75 1.70 -0.10 -20.82
C GLN A 75 0.95 -1.35 -20.36
N ILE A 76 1.07 -1.72 -19.07
CA ILE A 76 0.33 -2.86 -18.54
C ILE A 76 -1.18 -2.60 -18.60
N ILE A 77 -1.63 -1.37 -18.32
CA ILE A 77 -3.05 -1.00 -18.44
C ILE A 77 -3.55 -1.20 -19.87
N SER A 78 -2.83 -0.69 -20.88
CA SER A 78 -3.24 -0.83 -22.29
C SER A 78 -3.20 -2.29 -22.77
N GLU A 79 -2.22 -3.07 -22.33
CA GLU A 79 -2.16 -4.53 -22.58
C GLU A 79 -3.37 -5.26 -21.98
N VAL A 80 -3.79 -4.90 -20.77
CA VAL A 80 -4.96 -5.53 -20.13
C VAL A 80 -6.26 -5.12 -20.82
N GLU A 81 -6.41 -3.85 -21.20
CA GLU A 81 -7.60 -3.39 -21.94
C GLU A 81 -7.72 -4.05 -23.31
N SER A 82 -6.63 -4.10 -24.08
CA SER A 82 -6.61 -4.81 -25.36
C SER A 82 -6.88 -6.31 -25.21
N ALA A 83 -6.38 -6.94 -24.14
CA ALA A 83 -6.66 -8.35 -23.82
C ALA A 83 -8.12 -8.61 -23.45
N LYS A 84 -8.83 -7.64 -22.87
CA LYS A 84 -10.26 -7.73 -22.57
C LYS A 84 -11.11 -7.70 -23.85
N VAL A 85 -10.74 -6.87 -24.83
CA VAL A 85 -11.47 -6.70 -26.10
C VAL A 85 -11.20 -7.84 -27.09
N ALA A 86 -10.01 -8.46 -27.02
CA ALA A 86 -9.60 -9.50 -27.96
C ALA A 86 -10.53 -10.74 -27.93
N LYS A 87 -11.07 -11.10 -29.10
CA LYS A 87 -11.92 -12.30 -29.28
C LYS A 87 -11.13 -13.60 -29.10
N LYS A 88 -9.93 -13.67 -29.69
CA LYS A 88 -8.97 -14.78 -29.50
C LYS A 88 -7.78 -14.25 -28.72
N LYS A 89 -7.51 -14.86 -27.57
CA LYS A 89 -6.49 -14.39 -26.64
C LYS A 89 -5.18 -15.15 -26.83
N THR A 90 -4.06 -14.44 -26.82
CA THR A 90 -2.73 -15.06 -26.78
C THR A 90 -2.41 -15.60 -25.38
N SER A 91 -1.44 -16.51 -25.29
CA SER A 91 -0.98 -17.04 -24.00
C SER A 91 -0.49 -15.93 -23.05
N LEU A 92 0.12 -14.87 -23.60
CA LEU A 92 0.53 -13.69 -22.85
C LEU A 92 -0.67 -12.92 -22.28
N GLN A 93 -1.70 -12.69 -23.10
CA GLN A 93 -2.92 -11.99 -22.68
C GLN A 93 -3.66 -12.76 -21.58
N TYR A 94 -3.72 -14.09 -21.64
CA TYR A 94 -4.25 -14.90 -20.55
C TYR A 94 -3.45 -14.72 -19.26
N ARG A 95 -2.11 -14.71 -19.33
CA ARG A 95 -1.25 -14.48 -18.17
C ARG A 95 -1.45 -13.08 -17.57
N ARG A 96 -1.69 -12.07 -18.41
CA ARG A 96 -2.00 -10.70 -17.97
C ARG A 96 -3.33 -10.63 -17.23
N LEU A 97 -4.41 -11.13 -17.84
CA LEU A 97 -5.75 -11.14 -17.23
C LEU A 97 -5.80 -11.93 -15.92
N LYS A 98 -4.97 -12.97 -15.78
CA LYS A 98 -4.87 -13.73 -14.51
C LYS A 98 -4.19 -12.94 -13.38
N ARG A 99 -3.28 -12.01 -13.71
CA ARG A 99 -2.50 -11.26 -12.72
C ARG A 99 -3.04 -9.86 -12.45
N TYR A 100 -3.60 -9.24 -13.47
CA TYR A 100 -3.95 -7.83 -13.48
C TYR A 100 -5.39 -7.63 -13.95
N ASP A 101 -6.04 -6.66 -13.33
CA ASP A 101 -7.31 -6.11 -13.75
C ASP A 101 -7.25 -4.59 -13.64
N VAL A 102 -8.14 -3.88 -14.34
CA VAL A 102 -8.16 -2.42 -14.42
C VAL A 102 -9.51 -1.93 -13.95
N VAL A 103 -9.48 -0.98 -13.01
CA VAL A 103 -10.65 -0.26 -12.52
C VAL A 103 -10.50 1.22 -12.85
N CYS A 104 -11.57 1.80 -13.36
CA CYS A 104 -11.66 3.24 -13.58
C CYS A 104 -12.31 3.88 -12.35
N PHE A 105 -11.65 4.86 -11.75
CA PHE A 105 -12.20 5.65 -10.65
C PHE A 105 -11.98 7.14 -10.94
N ARG A 106 -13.08 7.90 -11.09
CA ARG A 106 -13.05 9.35 -11.35
C ARG A 106 -12.09 9.72 -12.50
N ASP A 107 -12.24 9.02 -13.62
CA ASP A 107 -11.45 9.19 -14.85
C ASP A 107 -9.98 8.74 -14.79
N GLU A 108 -9.49 8.30 -13.63
CA GLU A 108 -8.18 7.65 -13.52
C GLU A 108 -8.29 6.12 -13.59
N LYS A 109 -7.49 5.52 -14.46
CA LYS A 109 -7.33 4.06 -14.54
C LYS A 109 -6.30 3.60 -13.52
N LYS A 110 -6.70 2.67 -12.64
CA LYS A 110 -5.82 2.05 -11.65
C LYS A 110 -5.73 0.55 -11.90
N LEU A 111 -4.51 0.04 -11.79
CA LEU A 111 -4.20 -1.38 -11.88
C LEU A 111 -4.48 -2.05 -10.54
N ILE A 112 -5.29 -3.10 -10.57
CA ILE A 112 -5.68 -3.89 -9.40
C ILE A 112 -5.34 -5.36 -9.62
N LYS A 113 -5.30 -6.11 -8.53
CA LYS A 113 -5.36 -7.57 -8.59
C LYS A 113 -6.79 -7.98 -8.97
N PRO A 114 -6.98 -8.92 -9.92
CA PRO A 114 -8.30 -9.46 -10.23
C PRO A 114 -9.04 -9.88 -8.96
N LEU A 115 -10.29 -9.46 -8.84
CA LEU A 115 -11.16 -9.83 -7.72
C LEU A 115 -11.26 -11.36 -7.66
N SER A 116 -10.70 -11.91 -6.59
CA SER A 116 -10.88 -13.31 -6.19
C SER A 116 -11.80 -13.32 -4.97
N ASP A 117 -12.05 -14.49 -4.36
CA ASP A 117 -13.00 -14.66 -3.25
C ASP A 117 -12.76 -13.71 -2.05
N THR A 118 -11.57 -13.10 -1.96
CA THR A 118 -11.27 -12.01 -1.03
C THR A 118 -11.98 -10.71 -1.45
N LYS A 119 -12.95 -10.26 -0.64
CA LYS A 119 -13.75 -9.03 -0.83
C LYS A 119 -12.97 -7.71 -0.87
N ASN A 120 -11.64 -7.73 -0.72
CA ASN A 120 -10.81 -6.53 -0.65
C ASN A 120 -10.10 -6.28 -1.98
N ILE A 121 -10.25 -5.06 -2.52
CA ILE A 121 -9.55 -4.61 -3.72
C ILE A 121 -8.10 -4.29 -3.35
N GLN A 122 -7.14 -4.93 -4.03
CA GLN A 122 -5.71 -4.67 -3.86
C GLN A 122 -5.16 -3.94 -5.08
N TYR A 123 -4.49 -2.81 -4.84
CA TYR A 123 -3.90 -1.97 -5.88
C TYR A 123 -2.44 -2.34 -6.14
N TYR A 124 -1.98 -2.09 -7.37
CA TYR A 124 -0.57 -2.09 -7.72
C TYR A 124 -0.01 -0.67 -7.65
N VAL A 125 1.22 -0.56 -7.14
CA VAL A 125 1.95 0.69 -6.93
C VAL A 125 3.24 0.66 -7.75
N THR A 126 3.77 1.82 -8.13
CA THR A 126 5.09 1.91 -8.75
C THR A 126 6.21 1.89 -7.71
N ASP A 127 7.42 1.54 -8.11
CA ASP A 127 8.58 1.57 -7.19
C ASP A 127 8.87 2.99 -6.66
N ASP A 128 8.47 4.03 -7.41
CA ASP A 128 8.59 5.42 -7.00
C ASP A 128 7.68 5.79 -5.82
N GLU A 129 6.44 5.30 -5.84
CA GLU A 129 5.42 5.57 -4.82
C GLU A 129 5.49 4.59 -3.64
N LEU A 130 6.22 3.48 -3.81
CA LEU A 130 6.31 2.39 -2.82
C LEU A 130 6.87 2.88 -1.47
N PHE A 131 7.85 3.78 -1.47
CA PHE A 131 8.44 4.31 -0.24
C PHE A 131 7.40 5.09 0.58
N ASP A 132 6.69 6.02 -0.08
CA ASP A 132 5.70 6.87 0.58
C ASP A 132 4.53 6.04 1.14
N VAL A 133 4.11 5.01 0.42
CA VAL A 133 3.07 4.08 0.86
C VAL A 133 3.49 3.31 2.13
N ILE A 134 4.71 2.78 2.16
CA ILE A 134 5.21 2.03 3.33
C ILE A 134 5.36 2.98 4.52
N GLU A 135 5.89 4.18 4.31
CA GLU A 135 6.05 5.18 5.36
C GLU A 135 4.71 5.57 5.98
N CYS A 136 3.70 5.89 5.17
CA CYS A 136 2.37 6.21 5.65
C CYS A 136 1.78 5.07 6.48
N ALA A 137 1.81 3.83 5.98
CA ALA A 137 1.29 2.68 6.72
C ALA A 137 2.06 2.41 8.03
N HIS A 138 3.38 2.60 8.02
CA HIS A 138 4.22 2.42 9.19
C HIS A 138 3.93 3.48 10.27
N GLN A 139 3.72 4.73 9.86
CA GLN A 139 3.30 5.82 10.75
C GLN A 139 1.88 5.60 11.29
N GLU A 140 0.93 5.16 10.45
CA GLU A 140 -0.45 4.82 10.86
C GLU A 140 -0.49 3.72 11.92
N CYS A 141 0.40 2.73 11.80
CA CYS A 141 0.56 1.66 12.80
C CYS A 141 1.32 2.10 14.07
N GLY A 142 1.74 3.37 14.17
CA GLY A 142 2.47 3.90 15.32
C GLY A 142 3.88 3.34 15.46
N HIS A 143 4.63 3.28 14.35
CA HIS A 143 5.93 2.62 14.28
C HIS A 143 5.87 1.12 14.62
N GLY A 144 4.81 0.46 14.16
CA GLY A 144 4.62 -0.98 14.31
C GLY A 144 5.73 -1.80 13.65
N GLY A 145 5.93 -3.03 14.14
CA GLY A 145 6.92 -3.95 13.57
C GLY A 145 6.60 -4.38 12.14
N ARG A 146 7.49 -5.22 11.58
CA ARG A 146 7.39 -5.78 10.23
C ARG A 146 6.03 -6.40 9.93
N ASP A 147 5.57 -7.31 10.78
CA ASP A 147 4.33 -8.07 10.52
C ASP A 147 3.07 -7.20 10.60
N LEU A 148 3.04 -6.22 11.50
CA LEU A 148 1.91 -5.29 11.62
C LEU A 148 1.82 -4.38 10.39
N THR A 149 2.94 -3.78 10.00
CA THR A 149 3.03 -2.91 8.82
C THR A 149 2.66 -3.68 7.55
N LEU A 150 3.20 -4.91 7.39
CA LEU A 150 2.89 -5.77 6.26
C LEU A 150 1.40 -6.18 6.23
N LYS A 151 0.81 -6.50 7.39
CA LYS A 151 -0.61 -6.85 7.47
C LYS A 151 -1.50 -5.69 7.04
N ASP A 152 -1.16 -4.45 7.35
CA ASP A 152 -1.95 -3.31 6.89
C ASP A 152 -1.78 -3.05 5.39
N LEU A 153 -0.53 -3.11 4.90
CA LEU A 153 -0.22 -2.94 3.48
C LEU A 153 -0.91 -4.01 2.60
N ASN A 154 -0.90 -5.27 3.02
CA ASN A 154 -1.50 -6.38 2.26
C ASN A 154 -3.04 -6.28 2.14
N LYS A 155 -3.71 -5.44 2.93
CA LYS A 155 -5.15 -5.19 2.74
C LYS A 155 -5.40 -4.31 1.52
N LYS A 156 -4.48 -3.37 1.25
CA LYS A 156 -4.64 -2.29 0.24
C LYS A 156 -3.81 -2.55 -1.02
N TYR A 157 -2.66 -3.23 -0.92
CA TYR A 157 -1.67 -3.33 -1.99
C TYR A 157 -1.25 -4.78 -2.26
N ALA A 158 -1.02 -5.12 -3.53
CA ALA A 158 -0.68 -6.47 -3.97
C ALA A 158 0.82 -6.71 -4.18
N ASN A 159 1.60 -5.64 -4.40
CA ASN A 159 3.00 -5.70 -4.82
C ASN A 159 4.02 -5.54 -3.68
N VAL A 160 3.55 -5.27 -2.46
CA VAL A 160 4.44 -5.02 -1.32
C VAL A 160 4.96 -6.33 -0.78
N THR A 161 6.29 -6.48 -0.79
CA THR A 161 6.95 -7.67 -0.23
C THR A 161 7.49 -7.44 1.17
N LYS A 162 7.82 -8.54 1.86
CA LYS A 162 8.37 -8.52 3.23
C LYS A 162 9.72 -7.82 3.27
N GLU A 163 10.51 -8.01 2.22
CA GLU A 163 11.84 -7.44 2.03
C GLU A 163 11.74 -5.91 1.94
N CYS A 164 10.80 -5.39 1.14
CA CYS A 164 10.58 -3.95 1.00
C CYS A 164 10.32 -3.29 2.36
N VAL A 165 9.39 -3.86 3.16
CA VAL A 165 9.07 -3.35 4.49
C VAL A 165 10.28 -3.42 5.42
N ASN A 166 11.04 -4.52 5.37
CA ASN A 166 12.26 -4.66 6.19
C ASN A 166 13.32 -3.62 5.88
N TYR A 167 13.57 -3.34 4.60
CA TYR A 167 14.52 -2.31 4.21
C TYR A 167 14.09 -0.95 4.72
N TYR A 168 12.81 -0.61 4.56
CA TYR A 168 12.28 0.63 5.11
C TYR A 168 12.46 0.74 6.64
N LEU A 169 12.15 -0.33 7.40
CA LEU A 169 12.30 -0.34 8.86
C LEU A 169 13.75 -0.16 9.35
N ASN A 170 14.75 -0.47 8.52
CA ASN A 170 16.15 -0.21 8.83
C ASN A 170 16.54 1.25 8.59
N LEU A 171 15.82 1.95 7.70
CA LEU A 171 16.00 3.37 7.42
C LEU A 171 15.25 4.26 8.42
N CYS A 172 14.23 3.73 9.10
CA CYS A 172 13.42 4.50 10.04
C CYS A 172 14.21 4.84 11.32
N GLU A 173 14.47 6.12 11.55
CA GLU A 173 15.25 6.60 12.70
C GLU A 173 14.64 6.25 14.05
N THR A 174 13.32 6.35 14.21
CA THR A 174 12.64 6.09 15.49
C THR A 174 12.77 4.62 15.86
N CYS A 175 12.59 3.72 14.89
CA CYS A 175 12.80 2.30 15.05
C CYS A 175 14.28 1.98 15.32
N HIS A 176 15.21 2.65 14.64
CA HIS A 176 16.64 2.46 14.84
C HIS A 176 17.08 2.87 16.26
N LYS A 177 16.65 4.05 16.72
CA LYS A 177 16.91 4.54 18.09
C LYS A 177 16.41 3.56 19.15
N LYS A 178 15.21 2.97 18.96
CA LYS A 178 14.65 1.97 19.87
C LYS A 178 15.44 0.65 19.90
N LYS A 179 15.98 0.21 18.75
CA LYS A 179 16.82 -1.00 18.67
C LYS A 179 18.19 -0.81 19.31
N SER A 180 18.74 0.40 19.25
CA SER A 180 20.06 0.72 19.80
C SER A 180 20.12 0.78 21.32
N GLN A 181 18.96 0.87 22.01
CA GLN A 181 18.93 0.94 23.47
C GLN A 181 19.18 -0.45 24.08
N PRO A 182 20.06 -0.58 25.09
CA PRO A 182 20.28 -1.84 25.78
C PRO A 182 18.98 -2.32 26.44
N LYS A 183 18.63 -3.59 26.24
CA LYS A 183 17.45 -4.18 26.89
C LYS A 183 17.72 -4.26 28.39
N LYS A 184 16.92 -3.57 29.20
CA LYS A 184 16.91 -3.77 30.65
C LYS A 184 16.45 -5.22 30.90
N GLY A 185 17.36 -6.05 31.41
CA GLY A 185 17.07 -7.45 31.71
C GLY A 185 15.98 -7.55 32.79
N LEU A 186 15.15 -8.59 32.70
CA LEU A 186 14.22 -8.93 33.78
C LEU A 186 15.03 -9.61 34.88
N VAL A 187 15.21 -8.96 36.03
CA VAL A 187 15.81 -9.61 37.21
C VAL A 187 14.72 -10.48 37.84
N VAL A 188 14.74 -11.77 37.53
CA VAL A 188 13.85 -12.74 38.20
C VAL A 188 14.48 -13.08 39.55
N ASN A 189 13.96 -12.48 40.61
CA ASN A 189 14.40 -12.77 41.96
C ASN A 189 13.66 -14.03 42.45
N TYR A 190 14.32 -15.19 42.38
CA TYR A 190 13.75 -16.42 42.92
C TYR A 190 13.92 -16.40 44.44
N LEU A 191 12.85 -16.13 45.18
CA LEU A 191 12.81 -16.39 46.62
C LEU A 191 12.94 -17.90 46.83
N ARG A 192 14.12 -18.35 47.22
CA ARG A 192 14.37 -19.73 47.68
C ARG A 192 13.76 -19.84 49.07
N ASN A 193 12.52 -20.34 49.15
CA ASN A 193 11.94 -20.76 50.41
C ASN A 193 12.60 -22.08 50.80
N TYR A 194 13.33 -22.07 51.93
CA TYR A 194 13.86 -23.24 52.61
C TYR A 194 12.82 -23.79 53.59
#